data_AF-A0A1M5BK38-F1
#
_entry.id   AF-A0A1M5BK38-F1
#
_cell.length_a   1.000
_cell.length_b   1.000
_cell.length_c   1.000
_cell.angle_alpha   90.00
_cell.angle_beta   90.00
_cell.angle_gamma   90.00
#
_symmetry.space_group_name_H-M   'P 1'
#
loop_
_entity.id
_entity.type
_entity.pdbx_description
1 polymer ?
#
loop_
_entity_poly.entity_id
_entity_poly.type
_entity_poly.pdbx_seq_one_letter_code
_entity_poly.pdbx_strand_id
1 'polypeptide(L)'
;MRSWITDTFFASLAYVGASFLTFSVLMPLQNVFFPEYPSRASLLFLPHGVRVLAAWLLGWRAVPALLPGVFIVFALLGGADVFLANRLLAIAIAVTTAPAVFYLLKWAGWDLFPAPGRSPCWACIMGVGGITSVLVSILTNMAFGSSTSEYVAFLIGDMSGLLFLMFGLYFAFRVIDRRA
;
A
#
# COMPACT_ATOMS: atom_id res chain seq x y z
N MET A 1 24.62 5.48 -1.82
CA MET A 1 23.96 4.19 -2.05
C MET A 1 23.28 3.77 -0.75
N ARG A 2 21.95 3.81 -0.65
CA ARG A 2 21.25 3.19 0.49
C ARG A 2 21.42 1.68 0.41
N SER A 3 21.82 1.07 1.52
CA SER A 3 21.98 -0.38 1.58
C SER A 3 20.62 -1.06 1.43
N TRP A 4 20.57 -2.20 0.76
CA TRP A 4 19.35 -3.01 0.63
C TRP A 4 18.71 -3.33 1.99
N ILE A 5 19.53 -3.56 3.01
CA ILE A 5 19.07 -3.81 4.38
C ILE A 5 18.28 -2.61 4.93
N THR A 6 18.79 -1.40 4.70
CA THR A 6 18.15 -0.16 5.16
C THR A 6 16.79 0.03 4.49
N ASP A 7 16.71 -0.15 3.17
CA ASP A 7 15.46 0.02 2.43
C ASP A 7 14.42 -1.02 2.87
N THR A 8 14.83 -2.29 3.03
CA THR A 8 13.96 -3.36 3.52
C THR A 8 13.47 -3.08 4.92
N PHE A 9 14.35 -2.68 5.84
CA PHE A 9 13.98 -2.39 7.22
C PHE A 9 12.91 -1.29 7.28
N PHE A 10 13.14 -0.15 6.63
CA PHE A 10 12.21 0.98 6.70
C PHE A 10 10.91 0.73 5.94
N ALA A 11 10.97 0.10 4.75
CA ALA A 11 9.76 -0.20 3.98
C ALA A 11 8.87 -1.21 4.71
N SER A 12 9.47 -2.29 5.23
CA SER A 12 8.74 -3.28 6.03
C SER A 12 8.19 -2.68 7.32
N LEU A 13 8.98 -1.89 8.05
CA LEU A 13 8.53 -1.23 9.28
C LEU A 13 7.37 -0.26 9.02
N ALA A 14 7.46 0.55 7.96
CA ALA A 14 6.39 1.46 7.56
C ALA A 14 5.12 0.69 7.20
N TYR A 15 5.24 -0.43 6.48
CA TYR A 15 4.10 -1.26 6.10
C TYR A 15 3.44 -1.88 7.33
N VAL A 16 4.23 -2.46 8.25
CA VAL A 16 3.73 -3.03 9.51
C VAL A 16 3.07 -1.94 10.37
N GLY A 17 3.70 -0.78 10.53
CA GLY A 17 3.15 0.33 11.31
C GLY A 17 1.84 0.88 10.74
N ALA A 18 1.77 1.08 9.41
CA ALA A 18 0.54 1.48 8.73
C ALA A 18 -0.57 0.43 8.87
N SER A 19 -0.21 -0.85 8.80
CA SER A 19 -1.16 -1.96 8.97
C SER A 19 -1.69 -2.03 10.39
N PHE A 20 -0.81 -1.92 11.39
CA PHE A 20 -1.17 -1.87 12.80
C PHE A 20 -2.12 -0.70 13.08
N LEU A 21 -1.80 0.51 12.63
CA LEU A 21 -2.68 1.67 12.78
C LEU A 21 -4.04 1.43 12.12
N THR A 22 -4.05 0.82 10.93
CA THR A 22 -5.29 0.53 10.21
C THR A 22 -6.16 -0.47 10.95
N PHE A 23 -5.64 -1.64 11.31
CA PHE A 23 -6.41 -2.71 11.92
C PHE A 23 -6.74 -2.46 13.40
N SER A 24 -5.86 -1.81 14.15
CA SER A 24 -6.03 -1.62 15.60
C SER A 24 -6.69 -0.30 15.98
N VAL A 25 -6.72 0.69 15.09
CA VAL A 25 -7.32 2.01 15.39
C VAL A 25 -8.37 2.39 14.35
N LEU A 26 -8.02 2.42 13.07
CA LEU A 26 -8.92 2.96 12.03
C LEU A 26 -10.15 2.07 11.82
N MET A 27 -9.99 0.75 11.76
CA MET A 27 -11.13 -0.15 11.59
C MET A 27 -12.04 -0.20 12.82
N PRO A 28 -11.56 -0.29 14.07
CA PRO A 28 -12.42 -0.14 15.24
C PRO A 28 -13.20 1.17 15.24
N LEU A 29 -12.53 2.29 14.91
CA LEU A 29 -13.19 3.60 14.83
C LEU A 29 -14.24 3.65 13.71
N GLN A 30 -13.93 3.10 12.54
CA GLN A 30 -14.87 2.94 11.43
C GLN A 30 -16.11 2.17 11.88
N ASN A 31 -15.95 1.06 12.61
CA ASN A 31 -17.08 0.24 13.06
C ASN A 31 -17.96 0.94 14.10
N VAL A 32 -17.42 1.89 14.87
CA VAL A 32 -18.20 2.73 15.78
C VAL A 32 -19.07 3.73 15.01
N PHE A 33 -18.52 4.35 13.95
CA PHE A 33 -19.25 5.37 13.17
C PHE A 33 -20.12 4.78 12.05
N PHE A 34 -19.77 3.61 11.55
CA PHE A 34 -20.45 2.91 10.44
C PHE A 34 -20.73 1.45 10.84
N PRO A 35 -21.56 1.20 11.87
CA PRO A 35 -21.82 -0.16 12.38
C PRO A 35 -22.53 -1.06 11.36
N GLU A 36 -23.34 -0.46 10.47
CA GLU A 36 -24.08 -1.16 9.41
C GLU A 36 -23.24 -1.38 8.14
N TYR A 37 -21.94 -1.05 8.17
CA TYR A 37 -21.07 -1.24 7.01
C TYR A 37 -20.80 -2.73 6.78
N PRO A 38 -21.24 -3.32 5.66
CA PRO A 38 -21.30 -4.77 5.49
C PRO A 38 -19.97 -5.41 5.13
N SER A 39 -18.96 -4.62 4.75
CA SER A 39 -17.65 -5.13 4.32
C SER A 39 -16.65 -5.18 5.47
N ARG A 40 -15.78 -6.18 5.44
CA ARG A 40 -14.65 -6.30 6.38
C ARG A 40 -13.41 -5.53 5.93
N ALA A 41 -13.50 -4.74 4.87
CA ALA A 41 -12.41 -3.91 4.39
C ALA A 41 -12.35 -2.56 5.11
N SER A 42 -11.14 -2.03 5.30
CA SER A 42 -10.97 -0.69 5.86
C SER A 42 -11.25 0.36 4.79
N LEU A 43 -12.09 1.34 5.11
CA LEU A 43 -12.35 2.54 4.30
C LEU A 43 -11.18 3.53 4.32
N LEU A 44 -10.15 3.28 5.14
CA LEU A 44 -8.90 4.06 5.19
C LEU A 44 -7.71 3.11 5.32
N PHE A 45 -7.34 2.47 4.20
CA PHE A 45 -6.31 1.43 4.17
C PHE A 45 -4.92 2.01 3.87
N LEU A 46 -4.27 2.54 4.90
CA LEU A 46 -2.93 3.14 4.81
C LEU A 46 -1.82 2.25 4.21
N PRO A 47 -1.82 0.91 4.37
CA PRO A 47 -0.77 0.05 3.80
C PRO A 47 -0.70 0.14 2.26
N HIS A 48 -1.80 0.51 1.59
CA HIS A 48 -1.77 0.81 0.16
C HIS A 48 -0.83 1.95 -0.19
N GLY A 49 -0.92 3.04 0.55
CA GLY A 49 -0.05 4.18 0.34
C GLY A 49 1.43 3.81 0.49
N VAL A 50 1.76 2.96 1.47
CA VAL A 50 3.13 2.47 1.68
C VAL A 50 3.61 1.68 0.46
N ARG A 51 2.77 0.76 -0.07
CA ARG A 51 3.11 -0.03 -1.26
C ARG A 51 3.39 0.85 -2.47
N VAL A 52 2.52 1.83 -2.73
CA VAL A 52 2.64 2.74 -3.88
C VAL A 52 3.86 3.65 -3.74
N LEU A 53 4.09 4.25 -2.57
CA LEU A 53 5.23 5.14 -2.35
C LEU A 53 6.57 4.38 -2.33
N ALA A 54 6.60 3.17 -1.76
CA ALA A 54 7.79 2.33 -1.82
C ALA A 54 8.10 1.91 -3.26
N ALA A 55 7.09 1.53 -4.05
CA ALA A 55 7.26 1.25 -5.47
C ALA A 55 7.77 2.47 -6.25
N TRP A 56 7.22 3.66 -5.96
CA TRP A 56 7.67 4.91 -6.56
C TRP A 56 9.13 5.23 -6.23
N LEU A 57 9.57 5.03 -4.99
CA LEU A 57 10.94 5.35 -4.56
C LEU A 57 11.98 4.29 -4.96
N LEU A 58 11.61 3.02 -4.92
CA LEU A 58 12.53 1.89 -4.99
C LEU A 58 12.39 1.07 -6.30
N GLY A 59 11.34 1.32 -7.09
CA GLY A 59 11.01 0.50 -8.26
C GLY A 59 10.82 -0.97 -7.88
N TRP A 60 11.40 -1.88 -8.66
CA TRP A 60 11.35 -3.32 -8.36
C TRP A 60 12.02 -3.70 -7.04
N ARG A 61 12.93 -2.87 -6.50
CA ARG A 61 13.52 -3.12 -5.18
C ARG A 61 12.48 -3.05 -4.06
N ALA A 62 11.32 -2.42 -4.29
CA ALA A 62 10.22 -2.43 -3.34
C ALA A 62 9.70 -3.84 -3.04
N VAL A 63 9.79 -4.77 -3.99
CA VAL A 63 9.30 -6.15 -3.82
C VAL A 63 9.99 -6.84 -2.63
N PRO A 64 11.31 -7.09 -2.65
CA PRO A 64 12.00 -7.68 -1.51
C PRO A 64 12.01 -6.77 -0.28
N ALA A 65 11.91 -5.44 -0.45
CA ALA A 65 11.90 -4.50 0.67
C ALA A 65 10.60 -4.55 1.51
N LEU A 66 9.46 -4.77 0.86
CA LEU A 66 8.15 -4.87 1.50
C LEU A 66 7.79 -6.30 1.92
N LEU A 67 8.35 -7.31 1.26
CA LEU A 67 7.95 -8.71 1.44
C LEU A 67 7.96 -9.16 2.91
N PRO A 68 8.99 -8.87 3.74
CA PRO A 68 8.98 -9.27 5.15
C PRO A 68 7.83 -8.62 5.93
N GLY A 69 7.62 -7.31 5.77
CA GLY A 69 6.54 -6.59 6.45
C GLY A 69 5.15 -7.08 6.03
N VAL A 70 4.94 -7.32 4.74
CA VAL A 70 3.66 -7.84 4.22
C VAL A 70 3.41 -9.25 4.72
N PHE A 71 4.41 -10.11 4.70
CA PHE A 71 4.31 -11.48 5.23
C PHE A 71 3.99 -11.47 6.73
N ILE A 72 4.68 -10.65 7.52
CA ILE A 72 4.43 -10.51 8.97
C ILE A 72 2.98 -10.12 9.21
N VAL A 73 2.44 -9.12 8.50
CA VAL A 73 1.05 -8.69 8.69
C VAL A 73 0.07 -9.80 8.35
N PHE A 74 0.28 -10.52 7.24
CA PHE A 74 -0.56 -11.68 6.91
C PHE A 74 -0.48 -12.80 7.94
N ALA A 75 0.72 -13.08 8.47
CA ALA A 75 0.92 -14.07 9.53
C ALA A 75 0.27 -13.64 10.86
N LEU A 76 0.29 -12.35 11.20
CA LEU A 76 -0.36 -11.83 12.41
C LEU A 76 -1.89 -11.93 12.33
N LEU A 77 -2.46 -11.72 11.14
CA LEU A 77 -3.92 -11.74 10.94
C LEU A 77 -4.46 -13.16 10.72
N GLY A 78 -3.71 -14.03 10.05
CA GLY A 78 -4.15 -15.37 9.64
C GLY A 78 -3.42 -16.52 10.34
N GLY A 79 -2.42 -16.25 11.18
CA GLY A 79 -1.60 -17.31 11.78
C GLY A 79 -0.91 -18.17 10.72
N ALA A 80 -0.98 -19.50 10.88
CA ALA A 80 -0.39 -20.47 9.96
C ALA A 80 -1.05 -20.46 8.56
N ASP A 81 -2.26 -19.90 8.43
CA ASP A 81 -2.95 -19.80 7.14
C ASP A 81 -2.21 -18.90 6.14
N VAL A 82 -1.21 -18.12 6.57
CA VAL A 82 -0.33 -17.34 5.69
C VAL A 82 0.33 -18.19 4.61
N PHE A 83 0.54 -19.48 4.86
CA PHE A 83 1.14 -20.42 3.91
C PHE A 83 0.14 -21.00 2.90
N LEU A 84 -1.16 -20.73 3.04
CA LEU A 84 -2.16 -21.13 2.05
C LEU A 84 -1.88 -20.44 0.70
N ALA A 85 -2.11 -21.17 -0.40
CA ALA A 85 -1.79 -20.70 -1.74
C ALA A 85 -2.46 -19.36 -2.09
N ASN A 86 -3.71 -19.15 -1.66
CA ASN A 86 -4.44 -17.90 -1.86
C ASN A 86 -3.81 -16.72 -1.08
N ARG A 87 -3.29 -16.95 0.13
CA ARG A 87 -2.61 -15.92 0.94
C ARG A 87 -1.24 -15.59 0.36
N LEU A 88 -0.47 -16.61 -0.04
CA LEU A 88 0.81 -16.41 -0.73
C LEU A 88 0.63 -15.64 -2.04
N LEU A 89 -0.42 -15.95 -2.81
CA LEU A 89 -0.78 -15.22 -4.02
C LEU A 89 -1.15 -13.77 -3.72
N ALA A 90 -1.94 -13.52 -2.68
CA ALA A 90 -2.30 -12.16 -2.26
C ALA A 90 -1.07 -11.35 -1.79
N ILE A 91 -0.11 -11.97 -1.10
CA ILE A 91 1.17 -11.34 -0.74
C ILE A 91 1.95 -10.99 -2.00
N ALA A 92 2.05 -11.90 -2.96
CA ALA A 92 2.72 -11.67 -4.23
C ALA A 92 2.08 -10.51 -5.01
N ILE A 93 0.75 -10.49 -5.12
CA ILE A 93 -0.01 -9.37 -5.71
C ILE A 93 0.33 -8.06 -4.98
N ALA A 94 0.24 -8.04 -3.65
CA ALA A 94 0.45 -6.84 -2.85
C ALA A 94 1.83 -6.20 -3.08
N VAL A 95 2.89 -7.00 -3.23
CA VAL A 95 4.25 -6.45 -3.41
C VAL A 95 4.61 -6.14 -4.86
N THR A 96 3.98 -6.81 -5.83
CA THR A 96 4.38 -6.70 -7.25
C THR A 96 3.54 -5.75 -8.07
N THR A 97 2.26 -5.53 -7.74
CA THR A 97 1.35 -4.76 -8.61
C THR A 97 1.76 -3.30 -8.76
N ALA A 98 2.08 -2.60 -7.66
CA ALA A 98 2.47 -1.18 -7.75
C ALA A 98 3.75 -0.98 -8.58
N PRO A 99 4.87 -1.71 -8.34
CA PRO A 99 6.04 -1.64 -9.22
C PRO A 99 5.71 -1.96 -10.68
N ALA A 100 4.90 -2.99 -10.94
CA ALA A 100 4.50 -3.33 -12.30
C ALA A 100 3.81 -2.16 -13.01
N VAL A 101 2.86 -1.49 -12.36
CA VAL A 101 2.18 -0.31 -12.94
C VAL A 101 3.16 0.81 -13.25
N PHE A 102 4.09 1.14 -12.34
CA PHE A 102 5.10 2.17 -12.59
C PHE A 102 5.99 1.83 -13.80
N TYR A 103 6.42 0.57 -13.94
CA TYR A 103 7.26 0.15 -15.08
C TYR A 103 6.46 0.08 -16.38
N LEU A 104 5.20 -0.34 -16.36
CA LEU A 104 4.32 -0.29 -17.54
C LEU A 104 4.15 1.14 -18.05
N LEU A 105 3.89 2.10 -17.15
CA LEU A 105 3.80 3.51 -17.52
C LEU A 105 5.12 4.05 -18.05
N LYS A 106 6.24 3.66 -17.44
CA LYS A 106 7.58 4.00 -17.94
C LYS A 106 7.80 3.47 -19.36
N TRP A 107 7.42 2.23 -19.66
CA TRP A 107 7.52 1.66 -21.00
C TRP A 107 6.57 2.34 -22.00
N ALA A 108 5.43 2.86 -21.54
CA ALA A 108 4.54 3.70 -22.33
C ALA A 108 5.05 5.15 -22.51
N GLY A 109 6.25 5.48 -22.01
CA GLY A 109 6.89 6.79 -22.15
C GLY A 109 6.66 7.75 -20.98
N TRP A 110 5.94 7.33 -19.93
CA TRP A 110 5.67 8.14 -18.73
C TRP A 110 6.56 7.69 -17.57
N ASP A 111 7.82 8.13 -17.57
CA ASP A 111 8.73 7.85 -16.45
C ASP A 111 8.41 8.76 -15.24
N LEU A 112 7.71 8.17 -14.27
CA LEU A 112 7.27 8.82 -13.03
C LEU A 112 8.23 8.60 -11.84
N PHE A 113 9.34 7.89 -12.04
CA PHE A 113 10.30 7.64 -10.96
C PHE A 113 11.02 8.94 -10.54
N PRO A 114 11.47 9.05 -9.27
CA PRO A 114 12.27 10.19 -8.82
C PRO A 114 13.54 10.36 -9.66
N ALA A 115 13.83 11.60 -10.04
CA ALA A 115 15.04 11.96 -10.77
C ALA A 115 15.67 13.24 -10.18
N PRO A 116 17.00 13.41 -10.22
CA PRO A 116 17.65 14.64 -9.77
C PRO A 116 17.06 15.87 -10.47
N GLY A 117 16.68 16.89 -9.69
CA GLY A 117 16.10 18.13 -10.21
C GLY A 117 14.62 18.05 -10.64
N ARG A 118 13.95 16.90 -10.48
CA ARG A 118 12.51 16.75 -10.77
C ARG A 118 11.69 16.71 -9.49
N SER A 119 10.75 17.64 -9.35
CA SER A 119 9.77 17.61 -8.26
C SER A 119 8.80 16.43 -8.42
N PRO A 120 8.39 15.77 -7.32
CA PRO A 120 7.39 14.70 -7.38
C PRO A 120 6.05 15.18 -7.95
N CYS A 121 5.52 14.48 -8.96
CA CYS A 121 4.14 14.68 -9.41
C CYS A 121 3.20 13.89 -8.49
N TRP A 122 2.77 14.49 -7.38
CA TRP A 122 1.87 13.84 -6.42
C TRP A 122 0.53 13.39 -7.02
N ALA A 123 -0.03 14.17 -7.94
CA ALA A 123 -1.24 13.79 -8.67
C ALA A 123 -1.02 12.55 -9.56
N CYS A 124 0.15 12.44 -10.20
CA CYS A 124 0.51 11.26 -10.97
C CYS A 124 0.62 10.02 -10.08
N ILE A 125 1.24 10.16 -8.90
CA ILE A 125 1.36 9.07 -7.91
C ILE A 125 -0.02 8.63 -7.41
N MET A 126 -0.94 9.57 -7.16
CA MET A 126 -2.34 9.26 -6.86
C MET A 126 -3.01 8.47 -7.99
N GLY A 127 -2.78 8.86 -9.24
CA GLY A 127 -3.27 8.15 -10.42
C GLY A 127 -2.73 6.71 -10.51
N VAL A 128 -1.42 6.53 -10.30
CA VAL A 128 -0.82 5.18 -10.21
C VAL A 128 -1.43 4.37 -9.07
N GLY A 129 -1.66 5.00 -7.92
CA GLY A 129 -2.31 4.37 -6.79
C GLY A 129 -3.73 3.90 -7.08
N GLY A 130 -4.51 4.67 -7.86
CA GLY A 130 -5.84 4.28 -8.30
C GLY A 130 -5.82 3.11 -9.27
N ILE A 131 -4.96 3.14 -10.29
CA ILE A 131 -4.78 2.00 -11.21
C ILE A 131 -4.35 0.76 -10.44
N THR A 132 -3.38 0.90 -9.53
CA THR A 132 -2.90 -0.18 -8.67
C THR A 132 -4.04 -0.76 -7.83
N SER A 133 -4.89 0.09 -7.24
CA SER A 133 -6.00 -0.37 -6.41
C SER A 133 -7.03 -1.17 -7.19
N VAL A 134 -7.39 -0.73 -8.40
CA VAL A 134 -8.29 -1.48 -9.29
C VAL A 134 -7.71 -2.86 -9.59
N LEU A 135 -6.42 -2.92 -9.97
CA LEU A 135 -5.76 -4.18 -10.28
C LEU A 135 -5.65 -5.10 -9.06
N VAL A 136 -5.23 -4.57 -7.91
CA VAL A 136 -5.15 -5.34 -6.66
C VAL A 136 -6.52 -5.87 -6.26
N SER A 137 -7.58 -5.06 -6.35
CA SER A 137 -8.94 -5.48 -6.03
C SER A 137 -9.38 -6.66 -6.90
N ILE A 138 -9.13 -6.60 -8.22
CA ILE A 138 -9.43 -7.70 -9.15
C ILE A 138 -8.62 -8.95 -8.83
N LEU A 139 -7.29 -8.82 -8.75
CA LEU A 139 -6.40 -9.97 -8.57
C LEU A 139 -6.60 -10.65 -7.21
N THR A 140 -6.77 -9.88 -6.15
CA THR A 140 -6.98 -10.39 -4.79
C THR A 140 -8.37 -11.00 -4.62
N ASN A 141 -9.39 -10.44 -5.26
CA ASN A 141 -10.71 -11.05 -5.28
C ASN A 141 -10.72 -12.38 -6.04
N MET A 142 -10.04 -12.48 -7.18
CA MET A 142 -9.85 -13.75 -7.89
C MET A 142 -9.10 -14.78 -7.02
N ALA A 143 -8.14 -14.33 -6.20
CA ALA A 143 -7.40 -15.21 -5.28
C ALA A 143 -8.25 -15.71 -4.11
N PHE A 144 -9.17 -14.89 -3.58
CA PHE A 144 -9.99 -15.23 -2.40
C PHE A 144 -11.42 -15.69 -2.71
N GLY A 145 -11.92 -15.46 -3.92
CA GLY A 145 -13.32 -15.72 -4.27
C GLY A 145 -14.31 -14.78 -3.56
N SER A 146 -13.90 -13.56 -3.20
CA SER A 146 -14.74 -12.64 -2.41
C SER A 146 -15.93 -12.08 -3.23
N SER A 147 -16.93 -11.54 -2.53
CA SER A 147 -18.09 -10.90 -3.17
C SER A 147 -17.77 -9.57 -3.86
N THR A 148 -18.60 -9.15 -4.83
CA THR A 148 -18.41 -7.90 -5.61
C THR A 148 -18.44 -6.64 -4.74
N SER A 149 -19.13 -6.65 -3.60
CA SER A 149 -19.20 -5.49 -2.70
C SER A 149 -17.86 -5.17 -2.02
N GLU A 150 -16.97 -6.17 -1.87
CA GLU A 150 -15.63 -5.93 -1.32
C GLU A 150 -14.73 -5.14 -2.28
N TYR A 151 -15.00 -5.15 -3.60
CA TYR A 151 -14.21 -4.39 -4.56
C TYR A 151 -14.31 -2.89 -4.32
N VAL A 152 -15.52 -2.38 -4.17
CA VAL A 152 -15.77 -0.94 -4.00
C VAL A 152 -15.16 -0.48 -2.68
N ALA A 153 -15.29 -1.31 -1.65
CA ALA A 153 -14.69 -1.09 -0.35
C ALA A 153 -13.15 -1.01 -0.41
N PHE A 154 -12.50 -1.96 -1.08
CA PHE A 154 -11.04 -1.93 -1.28
C PHE A 154 -10.60 -0.71 -2.08
N LEU A 155 -11.32 -0.36 -3.15
CA LEU A 155 -11.00 0.80 -3.97
C LEU A 155 -11.06 2.11 -3.16
N ILE A 156 -12.14 2.30 -2.40
CA ILE A 156 -12.29 3.48 -1.53
C ILE A 156 -11.19 3.49 -0.47
N GLY A 157 -10.97 2.36 0.19
CA GLY A 157 -9.97 2.20 1.24
C GLY A 157 -8.55 2.49 0.78
N ASP A 158 -8.17 1.98 -0.37
CA ASP A 158 -6.85 2.20 -0.97
C ASP A 158 -6.66 3.65 -1.38
N MET A 159 -7.65 4.26 -2.05
CA MET A 159 -7.58 5.65 -2.52
C MET A 159 -7.49 6.64 -1.36
N SER A 160 -8.34 6.48 -0.35
CA SER A 160 -8.27 7.30 0.86
C SER A 160 -6.97 7.01 1.62
N GLY A 161 -6.57 5.74 1.73
CA GLY A 161 -5.37 5.32 2.43
C GLY A 161 -4.10 5.96 1.86
N LEU A 162 -3.96 5.96 0.53
CA LEU A 162 -2.86 6.63 -0.15
C LEU A 162 -2.91 8.16 0.06
N LEU A 163 -4.07 8.78 -0.13
CA LEU A 163 -4.23 10.23 0.00
C LEU A 163 -3.84 10.71 1.41
N PHE A 164 -4.40 10.08 2.45
CA PHE A 164 -4.17 10.48 3.83
C PHE A 164 -2.76 10.12 4.31
N LEU A 165 -2.17 9.03 3.82
CA LEU A 165 -0.75 8.75 4.09
C LEU A 165 0.14 9.85 3.51
N MET A 166 -0.11 10.29 2.28
CA MET A 166 0.64 11.38 1.66
C MET A 166 0.49 12.69 2.43
N PHE A 167 -0.72 13.03 2.87
CA PHE A 167 -0.93 14.19 3.75
C PHE A 167 -0.19 14.05 5.08
N GLY A 168 -0.26 12.88 5.72
CA GLY A 168 0.46 12.60 6.96
C GLY A 168 1.97 12.81 6.82
N LEU A 169 2.57 12.30 5.73
CA LEU A 169 3.98 12.51 5.42
C LEU A 169 4.30 13.99 5.15
N TYR A 170 3.46 14.70 4.39
CA TYR A 170 3.62 16.13 4.14
C TYR A 170 3.67 16.93 5.45
N PHE A 171 2.72 16.70 6.35
CA PHE A 171 2.69 17.38 7.64
C PHE A 171 3.86 16.99 8.55
N ALA A 172 4.23 15.70 8.56
CA ALA A 172 5.38 15.23 9.33
C ALA A 172 6.67 15.92 8.89
N PHE A 173 6.97 15.95 7.59
CA PHE A 173 8.15 16.64 7.07
C PHE A 173 8.10 18.14 7.32
N ARG A 174 6.94 18.78 7.12
CA ARG A 174 6.78 20.21 7.44
C ARG A 174 7.05 20.53 8.91
N VAL A 175 6.72 19.63 9.84
CA VAL A 175 7.01 19.81 11.28
C VAL A 175 8.49 19.57 11.58
N ILE A 176 9.12 18.58 10.93
CA ILE A 176 10.54 18.28 11.10
C ILE A 176 11.40 19.43 10.56
N ASP A 177 11.09 19.94 9.37
CA ASP A 177 11.81 21.05 8.74
C ASP A 177 11.66 22.37 9.52
N ARG A 178 10.58 22.53 10.28
CA ARG A 178 10.40 23.67 11.19
C ARG A 178 11.21 23.55 12.49
N ARG A 179 11.73 22.37 12.81
CA ARG A 179 12.49 22.07 14.03
C ARG A 179 14.00 21.95 13.78
N ALA A 180 14.43 21.89 12.53
CA ALA A 180 15.83 21.90 12.10
C ALA A 180 16.30 23.34 11.82
#